data_AF-A0ABD6A281-F1
#
_entry.id   AF-A0ABD6A281-F1
#
_cell.length_a   1.000
_cell.length_b   1.000
_cell.length_c   1.000
_cell.angle_alpha   90.00
_cell.angle_beta   90.00
_cell.angle_gamma   90.00
#
_symmetry.space_group_name_H-M   'P 1'
#
loop_
_entity.id
_entity.type
_entity.pdbx_description
1 polymer ?
#
loop_
_entity_poly.entity_id
_entity_poly.type
_entity_poly.pdbx_seq_one_letter_code
_entity_poly.pdbx_strand_id
1 'polypeptide(L)'
;MRVREFPVLGDEDERVVEAFAAGLDREAARVLAYLVGREDSDRFSGEAASRLAVRVGVDLGRGRVSDVLSTLTDRELITETTVESEAPGRPPKGWRADAGHDETLARVRALHSAALLDRAASVAATLGNDVDVDVGTPAPDRDAGVVDVGLNWEPNGLHAPLFAGAYADRGVDVTLSGRRGSHAALSAVADGDVDVGLTGAATFLRANADGHDVIPLALYYQRAMVVLYTTRETFGGPLRSVEDVRGRRVAMPDGSETGALGRLFLSQAGVVDDVTIVRADGEERAALLDGDADVATGVFTDPLELETDGHDVDSVLVADHFPVPGPAFVVRRETLRDRPHALRGFLEGAMAGWTAARLDPAAAVADLGDRSDESAAVERRKLEQALDRFAGSDDVEKNGWGWHSAETWQRLRIALKQADAL
;
A
#
# COMPACT_ATOMS: atom_id res chain seq x y z
N MET A 1 -23.19 -44.85 7.38
CA MET A 1 -22.80 -43.53 6.84
C MET A 1 -21.60 -43.06 7.64
N ARG A 2 -20.38 -43.05 7.08
CA ARG A 2 -19.23 -42.47 7.79
C ARG A 2 -19.37 -40.95 7.69
N VAL A 3 -19.54 -40.27 8.82
CA VAL A 3 -19.47 -38.81 8.87
C VAL A 3 -18.01 -38.44 8.58
N ARG A 4 -17.79 -37.61 7.56
CA ARG A 4 -16.47 -37.02 7.28
C ARG A 4 -16.51 -35.59 7.78
N GLU A 5 -15.68 -35.30 8.77
CA GLU A 5 -15.47 -33.95 9.27
C GLU A 5 -14.40 -33.26 8.43
N PHE A 6 -14.63 -31.99 8.12
CA PHE A 6 -13.65 -31.14 7.46
C PHE A 6 -13.35 -29.98 8.39
N PRO A 7 -12.08 -29.78 8.80
CA PRO A 7 -11.71 -28.56 9.50
C PRO A 7 -11.97 -27.33 8.60
N VAL A 8 -12.28 -26.20 9.23
CA VAL A 8 -12.69 -24.94 8.58
C VAL A 8 -11.84 -23.81 9.13
N LEU A 9 -11.38 -22.90 8.28
CA LEU A 9 -10.65 -21.72 8.73
C LEU A 9 -11.50 -20.90 9.71
N GLY A 10 -10.91 -20.49 10.83
CA GLY A 10 -11.52 -19.62 11.82
C GLY A 10 -10.70 -18.35 12.05
N ASP A 11 -11.12 -17.55 13.04
CA ASP A 11 -10.47 -16.28 13.38
C ASP A 11 -8.99 -16.46 13.78
N GLU A 12 -8.64 -17.61 14.35
CA GLU A 12 -7.26 -18.00 14.69
C GLU A 12 -6.33 -18.08 13.47
N ASP A 13 -6.89 -18.36 12.29
CA ASP A 13 -6.16 -18.52 11.04
C ASP A 13 -5.98 -17.18 10.29
N GLU A 14 -6.68 -16.11 10.72
CA GLU A 14 -6.69 -14.82 10.01
C GLU A 14 -5.30 -14.19 9.93
N ARG A 15 -4.43 -14.44 10.93
CA ARG A 15 -3.04 -13.95 10.91
C ARG A 15 -2.25 -14.55 9.74
N VAL A 16 -2.47 -15.83 9.45
CA VAL A 16 -1.83 -16.53 8.32
C VAL A 16 -2.43 -16.09 7.00
N VAL A 17 -3.76 -15.93 6.95
CA VAL A 17 -4.46 -15.41 5.78
C VAL A 17 -3.95 -14.02 5.40
N GLU A 18 -3.85 -13.09 6.37
CA GLU A 18 -3.35 -11.73 6.13
C GLU A 18 -1.89 -11.73 5.65
N ALA A 19 -1.05 -12.64 6.18
CA ALA A 19 0.33 -12.78 5.74
C ALA A 19 0.45 -13.22 4.28
N PHE A 20 -0.40 -14.15 3.82
CA PHE A 20 -0.44 -14.55 2.41
C PHE A 20 -1.15 -13.52 1.51
N ALA A 21 -2.20 -12.86 2.02
CA ALA A 21 -2.96 -11.84 1.28
C ALA A 21 -2.12 -10.59 0.96
N ALA A 22 -1.00 -10.37 1.64
CA ALA A 22 -0.04 -9.34 1.27
C ALA A 22 0.51 -9.50 -0.16
N GLY A 23 0.58 -10.74 -0.68
CA GLY A 23 1.08 -11.02 -2.03
C GLY A 23 0.15 -11.85 -2.93
N LEU A 24 -1.08 -12.10 -2.47
CA LEU A 24 -2.08 -12.89 -3.20
C LEU A 24 -3.45 -12.24 -3.11
N ASP A 25 -4.31 -12.59 -4.07
CA ASP A 25 -5.75 -12.50 -3.91
C ASP A 25 -6.18 -13.12 -2.56
N ARG A 26 -7.15 -12.49 -1.87
CA ARG A 26 -7.57 -12.93 -0.52
C ARG A 26 -8.20 -14.33 -0.50
N GLU A 27 -8.91 -14.74 -1.55
CA GLU A 27 -9.45 -16.10 -1.66
C GLU A 27 -8.33 -17.15 -1.81
N ALA A 28 -7.30 -16.83 -2.60
CA ALA A 28 -6.10 -17.64 -2.78
C ALA A 28 -5.29 -17.72 -1.50
N ALA A 29 -5.15 -16.62 -0.77
CA ALA A 29 -4.54 -16.60 0.56
C ALA A 29 -5.26 -17.53 1.54
N ARG A 30 -6.61 -17.54 1.53
CA ARG A 30 -7.41 -18.47 2.34
C ARG A 30 -7.20 -19.93 1.93
N VAL A 31 -7.22 -20.24 0.63
CA VAL A 31 -6.95 -21.62 0.17
C VAL A 31 -5.54 -22.07 0.54
N LEU A 32 -4.55 -21.19 0.41
CA LEU A 32 -3.17 -21.49 0.77
C LEU A 32 -3.00 -21.67 2.27
N ALA A 33 -3.55 -20.78 3.10
CA ALA A 33 -3.57 -20.90 4.56
C ALA A 33 -4.20 -22.23 5.02
N TYR A 34 -5.32 -22.60 4.40
CA TYR A 34 -5.97 -23.89 4.65
C TYR A 34 -5.05 -25.08 4.33
N LEU A 35 -4.35 -25.04 3.20
CA LEU A 35 -3.47 -26.14 2.77
C LEU A 35 -2.17 -26.21 3.57
N VAL A 36 -1.59 -25.07 3.96
CA VAL A 36 -0.40 -25.00 4.82
C VAL A 36 -0.73 -25.46 6.23
N GLY A 37 -1.81 -24.96 6.83
CA GLY A 37 -2.27 -25.40 8.14
C GLY A 37 -2.57 -26.90 8.18
N ARG A 38 -2.91 -27.50 7.02
CA ARG A 38 -3.10 -28.95 6.89
C ARG A 38 -1.85 -29.79 7.08
N GLU A 39 -0.69 -29.27 6.72
CA GLU A 39 0.59 -29.94 6.86
C GLU A 39 1.19 -29.68 8.26
N ASP A 40 0.99 -28.49 8.81
CA ASP A 40 1.70 -28.02 10.01
C ASP A 40 0.97 -28.30 11.34
N SER A 41 -0.28 -28.75 11.32
CA SER A 41 -1.10 -28.88 12.53
C SER A 41 -1.82 -30.22 12.66
N ASP A 42 -1.77 -30.81 13.86
CA ASP A 42 -2.53 -32.02 14.26
C ASP A 42 -4.05 -31.85 14.13
N ARG A 43 -4.55 -30.59 14.08
CA ARG A 43 -5.95 -30.25 13.77
C ARG A 43 -6.39 -30.81 12.41
N PHE A 44 -5.43 -31.04 11.52
CA PHE A 44 -5.63 -31.48 10.16
C PHE A 44 -4.93 -32.83 9.93
N SER A 45 -5.49 -33.67 9.07
CA SER A 45 -5.02 -35.06 8.94
C SER A 45 -3.65 -35.23 8.26
N GLY A 46 -2.95 -34.16 7.88
CA GLY A 46 -1.74 -34.25 7.04
C GLY A 46 -1.97 -34.96 5.71
N GLU A 47 -3.23 -35.17 5.31
CA GLU A 47 -3.63 -35.79 4.04
C GLU A 47 -3.97 -34.72 3.02
N ALA A 48 -3.69 -35.04 1.75
CA ALA A 48 -4.06 -34.21 0.61
C ALA A 48 -5.54 -33.82 0.68
N ALA A 49 -5.82 -32.53 0.59
CA ALA A 49 -7.18 -32.02 0.66
C ALA A 49 -7.91 -32.30 -0.65
N SER A 50 -9.04 -33.00 -0.59
CA SER A 50 -9.94 -33.06 -1.76
C SER A 50 -10.50 -31.67 -2.08
N ARG A 51 -10.94 -31.45 -3.31
CA ARG A 51 -11.61 -30.18 -3.68
C ARG A 51 -12.82 -29.87 -2.78
N LEU A 52 -13.55 -30.90 -2.35
CA LEU A 52 -14.68 -30.73 -1.42
C LEU A 52 -14.19 -30.27 -0.05
N ALA A 53 -13.08 -30.81 0.44
CA ALA A 53 -12.48 -30.42 1.71
C ALA A 53 -12.05 -28.96 1.68
N VAL A 54 -11.33 -28.53 0.63
CA VAL A 54 -10.96 -27.12 0.44
C VAL A 54 -12.20 -26.24 0.40
N ARG A 55 -13.20 -26.60 -0.43
CA ARG A 55 -14.44 -25.83 -0.57
C ARG A 55 -15.17 -25.59 0.75
N VAL A 56 -15.31 -26.64 1.55
CA VAL A 56 -15.93 -26.56 2.88
C VAL A 56 -15.03 -25.78 3.84
N GLY A 57 -13.72 -26.02 3.77
CA GLY A 57 -12.74 -25.46 4.70
C GLY A 57 -12.54 -23.94 4.57
N VAL A 58 -12.72 -23.38 3.37
CA VAL A 58 -12.54 -21.93 3.13
C VAL A 58 -13.83 -21.17 2.83
N ASP A 59 -14.96 -21.89 2.76
CA ASP A 59 -16.30 -21.39 2.40
C ASP A 59 -16.36 -20.67 1.03
N LEU A 60 -15.92 -21.35 -0.03
CA LEU A 60 -15.94 -20.82 -1.39
C LEU A 60 -16.83 -21.64 -2.34
N GLY A 61 -17.26 -21.01 -3.43
CA GLY A 61 -18.00 -21.68 -4.51
C GLY A 61 -17.15 -22.70 -5.28
N ARG A 62 -17.76 -23.75 -5.84
CA ARG A 62 -17.04 -24.84 -6.55
C ARG A 62 -16.17 -24.34 -7.72
N GLY A 63 -16.73 -23.45 -8.55
CA GLY A 63 -15.99 -22.89 -9.70
C GLY A 63 -14.78 -22.11 -9.20
N ARG A 64 -15.01 -21.21 -8.25
CA ARG A 64 -14.01 -20.35 -7.66
C ARG A 64 -12.85 -21.10 -6.98
N VAL A 65 -13.14 -22.14 -6.21
CA VAL A 65 -12.11 -23.05 -5.66
C VAL A 65 -11.29 -23.72 -6.76
N SER A 66 -11.91 -24.09 -7.89
CA SER A 66 -11.18 -24.75 -8.98
C SER A 66 -10.21 -23.78 -9.65
N ASP A 67 -10.62 -22.53 -9.84
CA ASP A 67 -9.78 -21.48 -10.41
C ASP A 67 -8.62 -21.15 -9.46
N VAL A 68 -8.89 -20.97 -8.16
CA VAL A 68 -7.86 -20.68 -7.16
C VAL A 68 -6.84 -21.82 -7.05
N LEU A 69 -7.28 -23.07 -7.02
CA LEU A 69 -6.37 -24.22 -7.01
C LEU A 69 -5.52 -24.29 -8.28
N SER A 70 -6.08 -23.96 -9.44
CA SER A 70 -5.30 -23.87 -10.69
C SER A 70 -4.22 -22.79 -10.56
N THR A 71 -4.60 -21.57 -10.16
CA THR A 71 -3.67 -20.44 -10.00
C THR A 71 -2.54 -20.76 -9.03
N LEU A 72 -2.85 -21.37 -7.87
CA LEU A 72 -1.83 -21.73 -6.88
C LEU A 72 -0.90 -22.86 -7.37
N THR A 73 -1.42 -23.79 -8.19
CA THR A 73 -0.62 -24.85 -8.82
C THR A 73 0.30 -24.27 -9.89
N ASP A 74 -0.21 -23.37 -10.73
CA ASP A 74 0.57 -22.69 -11.78
C ASP A 74 1.68 -21.80 -11.19
N ARG A 75 1.52 -21.36 -9.94
CA ARG A 75 2.52 -20.60 -9.16
C ARG A 75 3.45 -21.48 -8.32
N GLU A 76 3.34 -22.81 -8.40
CA GLU A 76 4.18 -23.75 -7.64
C GLU A 76 4.17 -23.49 -6.12
N LEU A 77 2.98 -23.13 -5.61
CA LEU A 77 2.72 -23.00 -4.17
C LEU A 77 2.03 -24.24 -3.60
N ILE A 78 1.35 -25.01 -4.47
CA ILE A 78 0.65 -26.24 -4.11
C ILE A 78 0.85 -27.29 -5.20
N THR A 79 0.84 -28.56 -4.81
CA THR A 79 0.96 -29.70 -5.72
C THR A 79 -0.39 -30.41 -5.85
N GLU A 80 -0.81 -30.65 -7.10
CA GLU A 80 -1.92 -31.57 -7.39
C GLU A 80 -1.44 -33.03 -7.25
N THR A 81 -2.15 -33.79 -6.42
CA THR A 81 -1.90 -35.20 -6.12
C THR A 81 -3.22 -35.99 -6.07
N THR A 82 -3.24 -37.15 -5.42
CA THR A 82 -4.43 -37.95 -5.17
C THR A 82 -4.74 -38.06 -3.69
N VAL A 83 -6.02 -38.10 -3.33
CA VAL A 83 -6.47 -38.40 -1.96
C VAL A 83 -6.65 -39.91 -1.82
N GLU A 84 -6.25 -40.46 -0.67
CA GLU A 84 -6.53 -41.86 -0.36
C GLU A 84 -8.04 -42.14 -0.37
N SER A 85 -8.42 -43.23 -1.03
CA SER A 85 -9.81 -43.64 -1.15
C SER A 85 -9.92 -45.15 -1.08
N GLU A 86 -10.72 -45.63 -0.12
CA GLU A 86 -11.12 -47.04 -0.04
C GLU A 86 -12.15 -47.42 -1.12
N ALA A 87 -12.65 -46.45 -1.90
CA ALA A 87 -13.64 -46.70 -2.95
C ALA A 87 -12.97 -47.22 -4.23
N PRO A 88 -13.54 -48.25 -4.89
CA PRO A 88 -12.98 -48.76 -6.15
C PRO A 88 -13.07 -47.72 -7.26
N GLY A 89 -11.96 -47.47 -7.96
CA GLY A 89 -11.88 -46.52 -9.08
C GLY A 89 -10.55 -45.76 -9.12
N ARG A 90 -10.45 -44.76 -10.01
CA ARG A 90 -9.32 -43.83 -10.01
C ARG A 90 -9.40 -42.96 -8.75
N PRO A 91 -8.33 -42.87 -7.93
CA PRO A 91 -8.31 -42.00 -6.76
C PRO A 91 -8.68 -40.55 -7.14
N PRO A 92 -9.48 -39.85 -6.33
CA PRO A 92 -9.86 -38.47 -6.60
C PRO A 92 -8.64 -37.54 -6.46
N LYS A 93 -8.65 -36.43 -7.20
CA LYS A 93 -7.65 -35.37 -7.08
C LYS A 93 -7.62 -34.79 -5.66
N GLY A 94 -6.43 -34.52 -5.17
CA GLY A 94 -6.15 -33.84 -3.91
C GLY A 94 -5.05 -32.78 -4.09
N TRP A 95 -4.91 -31.90 -3.11
CA TRP A 95 -3.90 -30.84 -3.12
C TRP A 95 -3.19 -30.76 -1.76
N ARG A 96 -1.91 -30.40 -1.80
CA ARG A 96 -1.05 -30.17 -0.63
C ARG A 96 -0.27 -28.87 -0.83
N ALA A 97 0.09 -28.20 0.25
CA ALA A 97 1.09 -27.14 0.18
C ALA A 97 2.44 -27.75 -0.21
N ASP A 98 3.23 -27.02 -0.99
CA ASP A 98 4.54 -27.50 -1.44
C ASP A 98 5.62 -27.42 -0.36
N ALA A 99 5.40 -26.57 0.64
CA ALA A 99 6.30 -26.37 1.77
C ALA A 99 5.51 -25.97 3.02
N GLY A 100 6.19 -25.95 4.18
CA GLY A 100 5.63 -25.43 5.43
C GLY A 100 5.39 -23.92 5.37
N HIS A 101 4.80 -23.38 6.45
CA HIS A 101 4.40 -21.98 6.53
C HIS A 101 5.47 -20.96 6.11
N ASP A 102 6.66 -21.00 6.72
CA ASP A 102 7.66 -19.94 6.54
C ASP A 102 8.24 -19.91 5.13
N GLU A 103 8.51 -21.10 4.55
CA GLU A 103 8.99 -21.21 3.18
C GLU A 103 7.90 -20.79 2.17
N THR A 104 6.66 -21.19 2.40
CA THR A 104 5.52 -20.76 1.57
C THR A 104 5.36 -19.24 1.59
N LEU A 105 5.46 -18.62 2.77
CA LEU A 105 5.38 -17.17 2.93
C LEU A 105 6.53 -16.44 2.21
N ALA A 106 7.75 -16.99 2.30
CA ALA A 106 8.88 -16.47 1.56
C ALA A 106 8.65 -16.53 0.03
N ARG A 107 8.13 -17.65 -0.48
CA ARG A 107 7.80 -17.83 -1.91
C ARG A 107 6.70 -16.87 -2.37
N VAL A 108 5.63 -16.69 -1.60
CA VAL A 108 4.55 -15.73 -1.92
C VAL A 108 5.10 -14.31 -2.06
N ARG A 109 5.92 -13.86 -1.09
CA ARG A 109 6.54 -12.54 -1.14
C ARG A 109 7.50 -12.39 -2.32
N ALA A 110 8.28 -13.43 -2.64
CA ALA A 110 9.21 -13.41 -3.76
C ALA A 110 8.50 -13.34 -5.13
N LEU A 111 7.41 -14.10 -5.31
CA LEU A 111 6.58 -14.04 -6.51
C LEU A 111 5.92 -12.67 -6.66
N HIS A 112 5.40 -12.12 -5.56
CA HIS A 112 4.73 -10.84 -5.57
C HIS A 112 5.69 -9.66 -5.80
N SER A 113 6.86 -9.66 -5.17
CA SER A 113 7.87 -8.62 -5.38
C SER A 113 8.35 -8.58 -6.84
N ALA A 114 8.53 -9.75 -7.48
CA ALA A 114 8.83 -9.84 -8.91
C ALA A 114 7.68 -9.29 -9.76
N ALA A 115 6.43 -9.64 -9.45
CA ALA A 115 5.26 -9.12 -10.15
C ALA A 115 5.13 -7.60 -10.04
N LEU A 116 5.47 -7.01 -8.89
CA LEU A 116 5.49 -5.55 -8.70
C LEU A 116 6.56 -4.87 -9.57
N LEU A 117 7.75 -5.48 -9.72
CA LEU A 117 8.76 -4.94 -10.66
C LEU A 117 8.27 -4.95 -12.11
N ASP A 118 7.63 -6.05 -12.54
CA ASP A 118 7.02 -6.14 -13.88
C ASP A 118 5.91 -5.09 -14.07
N ARG A 119 5.12 -4.82 -13.02
CA ARG A 119 4.11 -3.76 -13.05
C ARG A 119 4.75 -2.38 -13.16
N ALA A 120 5.80 -2.10 -12.39
CA ALA A 120 6.54 -0.85 -12.47
C ALA A 120 7.08 -0.60 -13.89
N ALA A 121 7.66 -1.63 -14.53
CA ALA A 121 8.12 -1.56 -15.91
C ALA A 121 6.97 -1.28 -16.90
N SER A 122 5.83 -1.96 -16.75
CA SER A 122 4.64 -1.75 -17.58
C SER A 122 4.04 -0.35 -17.42
N VAL A 123 4.04 0.20 -16.21
CA VAL A 123 3.61 1.57 -15.94
C VAL A 123 4.58 2.55 -16.59
N ALA A 124 5.89 2.33 -16.44
CA ALA A 124 6.93 3.16 -17.03
C ALA A 124 6.77 3.25 -18.56
N ALA A 125 6.53 2.12 -19.22
CA ALA A 125 6.27 2.07 -20.66
C ALA A 125 5.07 2.93 -21.08
N THR A 126 3.98 2.88 -20.30
CA THR A 126 2.78 3.67 -20.58
C THR A 126 2.98 5.17 -20.34
N LEU A 127 3.96 5.55 -19.51
CA LEU A 127 4.34 6.93 -19.25
C LEU A 127 5.46 7.43 -20.17
N GLY A 128 5.94 6.62 -21.12
CA GLY A 128 6.99 6.98 -22.07
C GLY A 128 8.43 6.76 -21.58
N ASN A 129 8.60 6.04 -20.46
CA ASN A 129 9.88 5.72 -19.82
C ASN A 129 10.18 4.22 -19.90
N ASP A 130 10.17 3.63 -21.10
CA ASP A 130 10.39 2.20 -21.32
C ASP A 130 11.67 1.70 -20.60
N VAL A 131 11.54 0.56 -19.91
CA VAL A 131 12.65 -0.09 -19.20
C VAL A 131 12.49 -1.61 -19.25
N ASP A 132 13.55 -2.27 -19.71
CA ASP A 132 13.66 -3.72 -19.61
C ASP A 132 14.18 -4.06 -18.21
N VAL A 133 13.40 -4.85 -17.47
CA VAL A 133 13.80 -5.35 -16.15
C VAL A 133 14.16 -6.82 -16.31
N ASP A 134 15.43 -7.16 -16.09
CA ASP A 134 15.85 -8.55 -16.02
C ASP A 134 15.55 -9.09 -14.63
N VAL A 135 14.39 -9.71 -14.48
CA VAL A 135 13.94 -10.37 -13.24
C VAL A 135 14.47 -11.81 -13.13
N GLY A 136 15.58 -12.11 -13.81
CA GLY A 136 16.20 -13.45 -13.89
C GLY A 136 16.26 -14.22 -12.57
N THR A 137 16.38 -15.55 -12.70
CA THR A 137 16.38 -16.51 -11.59
C THR A 137 17.17 -15.97 -10.39
N PRO A 138 16.60 -15.95 -9.16
CA PRO A 138 17.24 -15.29 -8.02
C PRO A 138 18.68 -15.81 -7.88
N ALA A 139 19.65 -14.93 -8.12
CA ALA A 139 21.02 -15.22 -7.76
C ALA A 139 21.05 -15.42 -6.23
N PRO A 140 21.80 -16.41 -5.72
CA PRO A 140 21.96 -16.62 -4.29
C PRO A 140 22.94 -15.58 -3.73
N ASP A 141 22.74 -14.30 -4.02
CA ASP A 141 23.47 -13.24 -3.34
C ASP A 141 22.65 -12.80 -2.13
N ARG A 142 23.13 -13.24 -0.96
CA ARG A 142 22.68 -12.77 0.36
C ARG A 142 23.14 -11.33 0.65
N ASP A 143 23.48 -10.57 -0.38
CA ASP A 143 23.99 -9.21 -0.29
C ASP A 143 23.51 -8.42 -1.52
N ALA A 144 22.21 -8.18 -1.58
CA ALA A 144 21.61 -7.27 -2.56
C ALA A 144 21.97 -5.79 -2.26
N GLY A 145 22.73 -5.56 -1.19
CA GLY A 145 23.38 -4.30 -0.85
C GLY A 145 22.54 -3.39 0.02
N VAL A 146 22.99 -2.14 0.14
CA VAL A 146 22.30 -1.06 0.85
C VAL A 146 21.20 -0.48 -0.04
N VAL A 147 20.02 -0.24 0.51
CA VAL A 147 18.93 0.52 -0.11
C VAL A 147 18.61 1.73 0.76
N ASP A 148 18.93 2.91 0.26
CA ASP A 148 18.61 4.17 0.94
C ASP A 148 17.21 4.64 0.54
N VAL A 149 16.38 4.94 1.55
CA VAL A 149 14.98 5.32 1.38
C VAL A 149 14.73 6.72 1.96
N GLY A 150 14.27 7.63 1.10
CA GLY A 150 13.79 8.95 1.49
C GLY A 150 12.29 8.94 1.79
N LEU A 151 11.90 9.11 3.05
CA LEU A 151 10.51 9.29 3.46
C LEU A 151 10.02 10.69 3.09
N ASN A 152 8.74 10.86 2.76
CA ASN A 152 8.16 12.18 2.45
C ASN A 152 7.96 13.08 3.67
N TRP A 153 8.21 12.57 4.89
CA TRP A 153 8.21 13.36 6.11
C TRP A 153 9.14 12.74 7.15
N GLU A 154 9.25 13.36 8.32
CA GLU A 154 9.91 12.72 9.46
C GLU A 154 9.19 11.42 9.87
N PRO A 155 9.92 10.43 10.42
CA PRO A 155 9.34 9.16 10.87
C PRO A 155 8.15 9.37 11.81
N ASN A 156 7.03 8.71 11.48
CA ASN A 156 5.79 8.77 12.23
C ASN A 156 4.99 7.48 11.97
N GLY A 157 3.79 7.37 12.54
CA GLY A 157 2.90 6.22 12.50
C GLY A 157 2.52 5.80 11.09
N LEU A 158 2.46 6.71 10.12
CA LEU A 158 2.25 6.37 8.71
C LEU A 158 3.44 5.59 8.13
N HIS A 159 4.64 5.76 8.69
CA HIS A 159 5.87 5.08 8.28
C HIS A 159 6.18 3.84 9.12
N ALA A 160 5.49 3.61 10.25
CA ALA A 160 5.73 2.48 11.14
C ALA A 160 5.84 1.11 10.44
N PRO A 161 4.99 0.77 9.43
CA PRO A 161 5.17 -0.45 8.66
C PRO A 161 6.56 -0.64 8.03
N LEU A 162 7.24 0.44 7.63
CA LEU A 162 8.58 0.36 7.07
C LEU A 162 9.64 0.06 8.14
N PHE A 163 9.47 0.54 9.37
CA PHE A 163 10.37 0.26 10.48
C PHE A 163 10.19 -1.15 11.05
N ALA A 164 8.96 -1.67 10.99
CA ALA A 164 8.66 -3.07 11.31
C ALA A 164 9.07 -4.06 10.21
N GLY A 165 9.71 -3.58 9.13
CA GLY A 165 10.10 -4.39 7.98
C GLY A 165 11.21 -5.40 8.29
N ALA A 166 11.19 -6.54 7.60
CA ALA A 166 12.20 -7.60 7.73
C ALA A 166 13.14 -7.63 6.52
N TYR A 167 14.12 -6.71 6.48
CA TYR A 167 15.00 -6.52 5.32
C TYR A 167 16.26 -7.40 5.33
N ALA A 168 16.89 -7.57 6.50
CA ALA A 168 18.14 -8.34 6.63
C ALA A 168 17.98 -9.81 6.22
N ASP A 169 16.84 -10.43 6.54
CA ASP A 169 16.50 -11.80 6.12
C ASP A 169 16.36 -11.94 4.59
N ARG A 170 16.25 -10.81 3.87
CA ARG A 170 16.17 -10.71 2.41
C ARG A 170 17.48 -10.23 1.79
N GLY A 171 18.55 -10.13 2.57
CA GLY A 171 19.87 -9.74 2.10
C GLY A 171 19.98 -8.26 1.70
N VAL A 172 19.12 -7.39 2.25
CA VAL A 172 19.15 -5.94 2.01
C VAL A 172 19.32 -5.22 3.35
N ASP A 173 20.23 -4.24 3.39
CA ASP A 173 20.33 -3.28 4.47
C ASP A 173 19.58 -2.00 4.09
N VAL A 174 18.58 -1.60 4.87
CA VAL A 174 17.69 -0.49 4.53
C VAL A 174 17.88 0.66 5.49
N THR A 175 18.21 1.83 4.94
CA THR A 175 18.26 3.08 5.70
C THR A 175 17.02 3.91 5.39
N LEU A 176 16.24 4.25 6.42
CA LEU A 176 15.08 5.13 6.30
C LEU A 176 15.42 6.53 6.83
N SER A 177 15.22 7.57 6.01
CA SER A 177 15.51 8.94 6.43
C SER A 177 14.44 9.93 5.96
N GLY A 178 14.05 10.86 6.85
CA GLY A 178 13.05 11.87 6.59
C GLY A 178 13.46 12.88 5.52
N ARG A 179 12.49 13.36 4.73
CA ARG A 179 12.61 14.50 3.82
C ARG A 179 11.40 15.40 4.05
N ARG A 180 11.57 16.71 3.86
CA ARG A 180 10.48 17.69 4.07
C ARG A 180 9.53 17.73 2.88
N GLY A 181 8.67 16.73 2.77
CA GLY A 181 7.62 16.62 1.76
C GLY A 181 7.98 15.69 0.60
N SER A 182 6.93 15.27 -0.13
CA SER A 182 7.04 14.39 -1.30
C SER A 182 7.98 14.95 -2.38
N HIS A 183 8.02 16.27 -2.57
CA HIS A 183 8.90 16.91 -3.55
C HIS A 183 10.37 16.73 -3.19
N ALA A 184 10.73 16.87 -1.91
CA ALA A 184 12.11 16.68 -1.45
C ALA A 184 12.53 15.20 -1.52
N ALA A 185 11.64 14.27 -1.18
CA ALA A 185 11.89 12.84 -1.34
C ALA A 185 12.10 12.45 -2.81
N LEU A 186 11.26 12.96 -3.71
CA LEU A 186 11.39 12.73 -5.15
C LEU A 186 12.66 13.35 -5.74
N SER A 187 13.03 14.56 -5.30
CA SER A 187 14.26 15.22 -5.75
C SER A 187 15.49 14.40 -5.36
N ALA A 188 15.53 13.91 -4.11
CA ALA A 188 16.61 13.02 -3.65
C ALA A 188 16.70 11.72 -4.50
N VAL A 189 15.57 11.17 -4.94
CA VAL A 189 15.58 10.04 -5.89
C VAL A 189 16.15 10.47 -7.23
N ALA A 190 15.66 11.57 -7.80
CA ALA A 190 16.07 12.06 -9.11
C ALA A 190 17.56 12.40 -9.17
N ASP A 191 18.11 12.94 -8.08
CA ASP A 191 19.52 13.30 -7.92
C ASP A 191 20.41 12.08 -7.61
N GLY A 192 19.81 10.95 -7.23
CA GLY A 192 20.52 9.72 -6.89
C GLY A 192 21.05 9.68 -5.45
N ASP A 193 20.61 10.59 -4.59
CA ASP A 193 20.95 10.64 -3.16
C ASP A 193 20.30 9.49 -2.37
N VAL A 194 19.19 8.95 -2.86
CA VAL A 194 18.51 7.76 -2.32
C VAL A 194 18.07 6.83 -3.45
N ASP A 195 17.99 5.53 -3.19
CA ASP A 195 17.52 4.55 -4.16
C ASP A 195 16.00 4.60 -4.34
N VAL A 196 15.26 4.80 -3.24
CA VAL A 196 13.79 4.80 -3.19
C VAL A 196 13.28 6.05 -2.47
N GLY A 197 12.22 6.67 -2.99
CA GLY A 197 11.52 7.78 -2.34
C GLY A 197 10.07 7.40 -2.09
N LEU A 198 9.54 7.67 -0.90
CA LEU A 198 8.10 7.66 -0.67
C LEU A 198 7.54 9.00 -1.12
N THR A 199 6.61 9.02 -2.08
CA THR A 199 6.10 10.26 -2.67
C THR A 199 4.60 10.19 -2.91
N GLY A 200 3.93 11.35 -2.86
CA GLY A 200 2.57 11.48 -3.37
C GLY A 200 2.46 11.24 -4.88
N ALA A 201 1.27 10.83 -5.33
CA ALA A 201 1.05 10.41 -6.71
C ALA A 201 1.02 11.59 -7.69
N ALA A 202 0.45 12.74 -7.28
CA ALA A 202 0.46 13.95 -8.11
C ALA A 202 1.89 14.50 -8.25
N THR A 203 2.67 14.44 -7.17
CA THR A 203 4.08 14.85 -7.13
C THR A 203 4.92 14.03 -8.09
N PHE A 204 4.76 12.70 -8.09
CA PHE A 204 5.41 11.82 -9.07
C PHE A 204 5.02 12.18 -10.51
N LEU A 205 3.73 12.34 -10.79
CA LEU A 205 3.24 12.61 -12.15
C LEU A 205 3.73 13.95 -12.69
N ARG A 206 3.85 14.96 -11.84
CA ARG A 206 4.43 16.26 -12.20
C ARG A 206 5.89 16.12 -12.59
N ALA A 207 6.72 15.45 -11.78
CA ALA A 207 8.12 15.27 -12.14
C ALA A 207 8.32 14.41 -13.41
N ASN A 208 7.46 13.41 -13.61
CA ASN A 208 7.42 12.67 -14.86
C ASN A 208 7.10 13.59 -16.05
N ALA A 209 6.14 14.52 -15.90
CA ALA A 209 5.80 15.50 -16.92
C ALA A 209 6.93 16.53 -17.17
N ASP A 210 7.68 16.87 -16.12
CA ASP A 210 8.87 17.73 -16.19
C ASP A 210 10.11 17.00 -16.78
N GLY A 211 9.98 15.71 -17.11
CA GLY A 211 11.02 14.94 -17.81
C GLY A 211 12.01 14.22 -16.89
N HIS A 212 11.74 14.12 -15.59
CA HIS A 212 12.54 13.29 -14.68
C HIS A 212 12.35 11.80 -15.00
N ASP A 213 13.47 11.06 -15.05
CA ASP A 213 13.51 9.63 -15.37
C ASP A 213 13.20 8.76 -14.14
N VAL A 214 12.02 8.98 -13.56
CA VAL A 214 11.50 8.30 -12.35
C VAL A 214 10.32 7.40 -12.67
N ILE A 215 10.14 6.35 -11.87
CA ILE A 215 9.14 5.28 -12.04
C ILE A 215 8.50 4.96 -10.69
N PRO A 216 7.16 4.83 -10.61
CA PRO A 216 6.53 4.35 -9.40
C PRO A 216 6.74 2.84 -9.30
N LEU A 217 7.28 2.37 -8.18
CA LEU A 217 7.62 0.98 -7.92
C LEU A 217 6.44 0.19 -7.38
N ALA A 218 5.71 0.76 -6.41
CA ALA A 218 4.56 0.16 -5.75
C ALA A 218 3.78 1.23 -4.97
N LEU A 219 2.47 1.07 -4.82
CA LEU A 219 1.67 1.93 -3.94
C LEU A 219 1.82 1.50 -2.48
N TYR A 220 2.31 2.40 -1.62
CA TYR A 220 2.44 2.13 -0.19
C TYR A 220 1.07 2.11 0.50
N TYR A 221 0.26 3.15 0.25
CA TYR A 221 -1.16 3.18 0.54
C TYR A 221 -1.94 3.32 -0.78
N GLN A 222 -3.12 2.72 -0.85
CA GLN A 222 -3.90 2.66 -2.09
C GLN A 222 -4.67 3.93 -2.39
N ARG A 223 -5.05 4.69 -1.35
CA ARG A 223 -5.86 5.90 -1.48
C ARG A 223 -5.10 7.12 -1.01
N ALA A 224 -5.28 8.24 -1.69
CA ALA A 224 -4.71 9.52 -1.27
C ALA A 224 -5.22 9.93 0.11
N MET A 225 -4.32 10.55 0.87
CA MET A 225 -4.53 10.97 2.25
C MET A 225 -4.88 12.45 2.39
N VAL A 226 -5.12 13.14 1.27
CA VAL A 226 -5.30 14.60 1.22
C VAL A 226 -6.71 15.00 1.62
N VAL A 227 -6.82 16.02 2.46
CA VAL A 227 -8.07 16.60 2.96
C VAL A 227 -8.12 18.10 2.69
N LEU A 228 -9.34 18.64 2.60
CA LEU A 228 -9.63 20.02 2.97
C LEU A 228 -10.10 20.01 4.42
N TYR A 229 -9.54 20.87 5.27
CA TYR A 229 -9.89 20.91 6.69
C TYR A 229 -9.99 22.35 7.21
N THR A 230 -10.71 22.51 8.31
CA THR A 230 -10.89 23.79 9.00
C THR A 230 -11.27 23.57 10.45
N THR A 231 -11.10 24.58 11.30
CA THR A 231 -11.74 24.59 12.62
C THR A 231 -13.15 25.17 12.48
N ARG A 232 -14.11 24.70 13.27
CA ARG A 232 -15.48 25.25 13.26
C ARG A 232 -15.52 26.72 13.68
N GLU A 233 -14.57 27.13 14.52
CA GLU A 233 -14.38 28.52 14.92
C GLU A 233 -13.98 29.38 13.72
N THR A 234 -12.91 29.02 13.00
CA THR A 234 -12.44 29.76 11.82
C THR A 234 -13.48 29.74 10.70
N PHE A 235 -14.14 28.59 10.48
CA PHE A 235 -15.15 28.46 9.42
C PHE A 235 -16.47 29.18 9.73
N GLY A 236 -16.78 29.38 11.02
CA GLY A 236 -18.05 29.94 11.49
C GLY A 236 -19.23 28.96 11.44
N GLY A 237 -18.95 27.65 11.46
CA GLY A 237 -19.94 26.58 11.32
C GLY A 237 -19.32 25.26 10.88
N PRO A 238 -20.13 24.25 10.50
CA PRO A 238 -19.61 22.96 10.05
C PRO A 238 -19.18 22.98 8.58
N LEU A 239 -18.04 22.36 8.26
CA LEU A 239 -17.64 22.02 6.88
C LEU A 239 -18.14 20.60 6.57
N ARG A 240 -19.11 20.46 5.66
CA ARG A 240 -19.75 19.16 5.37
C ARG A 240 -19.37 18.59 4.01
N SER A 241 -19.13 19.46 3.04
CA SER A 241 -18.69 19.07 1.71
C SER A 241 -17.84 20.15 1.07
N VAL A 242 -17.19 19.80 -0.04
CA VAL A 242 -16.35 20.73 -0.80
C VAL A 242 -17.13 21.94 -1.31
N GLU A 243 -18.44 21.83 -1.52
CA GLU A 243 -19.30 22.94 -1.95
C GLU A 243 -19.41 24.08 -0.93
N ASP A 244 -19.19 23.80 0.35
CA ASP A 244 -19.28 24.79 1.44
C ASP A 244 -18.13 25.81 1.40
N VAL A 245 -17.07 25.54 0.63
CA VAL A 245 -15.89 26.42 0.53
C VAL A 245 -16.09 27.61 -0.41
N ARG A 246 -17.24 27.73 -1.09
CA ARG A 246 -17.51 28.88 -1.98
C ARG A 246 -17.38 30.22 -1.24
N GLY A 247 -16.67 31.15 -1.86
CA GLY A 247 -16.37 32.47 -1.30
C GLY A 247 -15.34 32.47 -0.18
N ARG A 248 -14.73 31.32 0.15
CA ARG A 248 -13.74 31.19 1.23
C ARG A 248 -12.32 31.36 0.72
N ARG A 249 -11.43 31.68 1.65
CA ARG A 249 -9.97 31.68 1.46
C ARG A 249 -9.43 30.29 1.78
N VAL A 250 -8.74 29.68 0.82
CA VAL A 250 -8.16 28.34 0.97
C VAL A 250 -6.64 28.45 1.00
N ALA A 251 -6.04 28.17 2.16
CA ALA A 251 -4.60 28.01 2.29
C ALA A 251 -4.15 26.75 1.55
N MET A 252 -3.29 26.93 0.57
CA MET A 252 -2.87 25.87 -0.34
C MET A 252 -1.41 26.09 -0.75
N PRO A 253 -0.56 25.07 -0.63
CA PRO A 253 0.83 25.12 -1.09
C PRO A 253 0.90 25.03 -2.61
N ASP A 254 1.74 25.87 -3.20
CA ASP A 254 2.00 25.78 -4.62
C ASP A 254 2.95 24.60 -4.90
N GLY A 255 2.52 23.71 -5.79
CA GLY A 255 3.38 22.67 -6.32
C GLY A 255 3.68 21.48 -5.39
N SER A 256 2.98 21.37 -4.26
CA SER A 256 3.00 20.17 -3.41
C SER A 256 1.89 19.18 -3.80
N GLU A 257 1.94 17.97 -3.22
CA GLU A 257 0.86 16.98 -3.33
C GLU A 257 -0.50 17.52 -2.86
N THR A 258 -0.54 18.11 -1.67
CA THR A 258 -1.77 18.61 -1.04
C THR A 258 -2.36 19.77 -1.83
N GLY A 259 -1.49 20.61 -2.42
CA GLY A 259 -1.90 21.68 -3.32
C GLY A 259 -2.47 21.20 -4.63
N ALA A 260 -1.77 20.30 -5.33
CA ALA A 260 -2.23 19.75 -6.61
C ALA A 260 -3.55 18.99 -6.47
N LEU A 261 -3.67 18.14 -5.44
CA LEU A 261 -4.89 17.38 -5.19
C LEU A 261 -6.02 18.25 -4.61
N GLY A 262 -5.71 19.26 -3.81
CA GLY A 262 -6.68 20.26 -3.35
C GLY A 262 -7.28 21.05 -4.52
N ARG A 263 -6.43 21.57 -5.43
CA ARG A 263 -6.87 22.24 -6.66
C ARG A 263 -7.71 21.31 -7.53
N LEU A 264 -7.26 20.07 -7.75
CA LEU A 264 -8.04 19.06 -8.48
C LEU A 264 -9.43 18.89 -7.87
N PHE A 265 -9.51 18.78 -6.55
CA PHE A 265 -10.77 18.57 -5.85
C PHE A 265 -11.73 19.75 -6.03
N LEU A 266 -11.24 20.98 -5.87
CA LEU A 266 -12.04 22.20 -6.10
C LEU A 266 -12.49 22.32 -7.56
N SER A 267 -11.62 21.96 -8.53
CA SER A 267 -11.94 22.00 -9.95
C SER A 267 -13.03 20.98 -10.31
N GLN A 268 -12.93 19.75 -9.81
CA GLN A 268 -13.93 18.70 -10.05
C GLN A 268 -15.28 19.01 -9.40
N ALA A 269 -15.28 19.72 -8.27
CA ALA A 269 -16.49 20.22 -7.63
C ALA A 269 -17.07 21.48 -8.29
N GLY A 270 -16.36 22.08 -9.25
CA GLY A 270 -16.78 23.30 -9.93
C GLY A 270 -16.81 24.53 -9.02
N VAL A 271 -15.90 24.60 -8.04
CA VAL A 271 -15.80 25.71 -7.08
C VAL A 271 -14.44 26.40 -7.08
N VAL A 272 -13.49 25.95 -7.92
CA VAL A 272 -12.13 26.52 -7.97
C VAL A 272 -12.11 28.02 -8.29
N ASP A 273 -13.06 28.49 -9.11
CA ASP A 273 -13.20 29.92 -9.45
C ASP A 273 -13.98 30.72 -8.39
N ASP A 274 -14.63 30.03 -7.45
CA ASP A 274 -15.42 30.63 -6.37
C ASP A 274 -14.60 30.82 -5.08
N VAL A 275 -13.33 30.39 -5.04
CA VAL A 275 -12.45 30.51 -3.86
C VAL A 275 -11.34 31.53 -4.07
N THR A 276 -10.77 32.03 -2.97
CA THR A 276 -9.51 32.78 -2.99
C THR A 276 -8.38 31.87 -2.52
N ILE A 277 -7.44 31.53 -3.40
CA ILE A 277 -6.27 30.74 -3.01
C ILE A 277 -5.26 31.62 -2.26
N VAL A 278 -4.96 31.24 -1.02
CA VAL A 278 -3.89 31.82 -0.20
C VAL A 278 -2.69 30.89 -0.30
N ARG A 279 -1.61 31.35 -0.92
CA ARG A 279 -0.38 30.56 -1.04
C ARG A 279 0.24 30.35 0.34
N ALA A 280 0.54 29.11 0.67
CA ALA A 280 1.14 28.75 1.95
C ALA A 280 2.18 27.66 1.72
N ASP A 281 3.46 27.96 1.94
CA ASP A 281 4.56 27.02 1.68
C ASP A 281 4.92 26.23 2.95
N GLY A 282 3.98 25.39 3.43
CA GLY A 282 4.11 24.66 4.71
C GLY A 282 3.56 25.39 5.94
N GLU A 283 2.86 26.51 5.72
CA GLU A 283 2.25 27.36 6.75
C GLU A 283 0.72 27.33 6.69
N GLU A 284 0.12 26.33 6.06
CA GLU A 284 -1.33 26.23 5.83
C GLU A 284 -2.10 26.18 7.15
N ARG A 285 -1.59 25.39 8.10
CA ARG A 285 -2.14 25.28 9.45
C ARG A 285 -2.03 26.60 10.22
N ALA A 286 -0.90 27.30 10.12
CA ALA A 286 -0.73 28.60 10.75
C ALA A 286 -1.69 29.64 10.15
N ALA A 287 -1.78 29.71 8.82
CA ALA A 287 -2.72 30.60 8.12
C ALA A 287 -4.18 30.34 8.51
N LEU A 288 -4.57 29.08 8.74
CA LEU A 288 -5.90 28.73 9.24
C LEU A 288 -6.15 29.22 10.68
N LEU A 289 -5.16 29.05 11.57
CA LEU A 289 -5.27 29.42 12.98
C LEU A 289 -5.20 30.93 13.21
N ASP A 290 -4.38 31.63 12.42
CA ASP A 290 -4.23 33.08 12.46
C ASP A 290 -5.42 33.81 11.79
N GLY A 291 -6.29 33.07 11.09
CA GLY A 291 -7.45 33.61 10.38
C GLY A 291 -7.09 34.27 9.04
N ASP A 292 -5.90 34.01 8.50
CA ASP A 292 -5.49 34.42 7.16
C ASP A 292 -6.16 33.57 6.06
N ALA A 293 -6.57 32.35 6.39
CA ALA A 293 -7.39 31.47 5.57
C ALA A 293 -8.59 30.91 6.36
N ASP A 294 -9.62 30.50 5.64
CA ASP A 294 -10.83 29.92 6.23
C ASP A 294 -10.84 28.38 6.16
N VAL A 295 -10.06 27.81 5.23
CA VAL A 295 -9.89 26.38 4.97
C VAL A 295 -8.43 26.14 4.59
N ALA A 296 -7.87 24.99 4.92
CA ALA A 296 -6.54 24.57 4.51
C ALA A 296 -6.58 23.23 3.77
N THR A 297 -5.66 23.05 2.81
CA THR A 297 -5.31 21.70 2.31
C THR A 297 -4.30 21.05 3.23
N GLY A 298 -4.43 19.75 3.47
CA GLY A 298 -3.49 19.00 4.30
C GLY A 298 -3.58 17.51 4.07
N VAL A 299 -2.94 16.74 4.94
CA VAL A 299 -3.10 15.30 5.08
C VAL A 299 -4.06 14.99 6.23
N PHE A 300 -4.69 13.82 6.23
CA PHE A 300 -5.72 13.46 7.22
C PHE A 300 -5.23 13.47 8.68
N THR A 301 -3.92 13.50 8.92
CA THR A 301 -3.35 13.63 10.27
C THR A 301 -3.38 15.06 10.80
N ASP A 302 -3.35 16.08 9.94
CA ASP A 302 -3.41 17.50 10.35
C ASP A 302 -4.67 17.83 11.17
N PRO A 303 -5.90 17.43 10.76
CA PRO A 303 -7.08 17.64 11.60
C PRO A 303 -7.03 16.84 12.91
N LEU A 304 -6.41 15.66 12.96
CA LEU A 304 -6.27 14.87 14.19
C LEU A 304 -5.33 15.55 15.20
N GLU A 305 -4.30 16.23 14.71
CA GLU A 305 -3.38 17.01 15.53
C GLU A 305 -4.09 18.25 16.10
N LEU A 306 -4.88 18.96 15.29
CA LEU A 306 -5.71 20.06 15.76
C LEU A 306 -6.77 19.63 16.79
N GLU A 307 -7.39 18.46 16.63
CA GLU A 307 -8.28 17.86 17.64
C GLU A 307 -7.55 17.59 18.95
N THR A 308 -6.30 17.11 18.87
CA THR A 308 -5.45 16.83 20.04
C THR A 308 -5.11 18.13 20.78
N ASP A 309 -4.94 19.22 20.04
CA ASP A 309 -4.75 20.57 20.58
C ASP A 309 -6.04 21.23 21.08
N GLY A 310 -7.18 20.54 20.99
CA GLY A 310 -8.46 20.96 21.57
C GLY A 310 -9.36 21.77 20.65
N HIS A 311 -9.05 21.85 19.35
CA HIS A 311 -9.93 22.48 18.37
C HIS A 311 -11.08 21.54 17.95
N ASP A 312 -12.25 22.12 17.63
CA ASP A 312 -13.34 21.42 16.94
C ASP A 312 -13.08 21.52 15.43
N VAL A 313 -12.77 20.40 14.78
CA VAL A 313 -12.23 20.35 13.41
C VAL A 313 -13.18 19.57 12.52
N ASP A 314 -13.43 20.07 11.32
CA ASP A 314 -14.11 19.33 10.26
C ASP A 314 -13.15 19.15 9.08
N SER A 315 -13.27 18.02 8.37
CA SER A 315 -12.48 17.74 7.17
C SER A 315 -13.27 16.97 6.11
N VAL A 316 -12.91 17.18 4.84
CA VAL A 316 -13.44 16.48 3.68
C VAL A 316 -12.28 15.82 2.95
N LEU A 317 -12.35 14.50 2.81
CA LEU A 317 -11.28 13.70 2.20
C LEU A 317 -11.42 13.69 0.68
N VAL A 318 -10.36 14.07 -0.04
CA VAL A 318 -10.33 14.07 -1.52
C VAL A 318 -10.64 12.68 -2.08
N ALA A 319 -10.08 11.64 -1.46
CA ALA A 319 -10.21 10.26 -1.91
C ALA A 319 -11.63 9.66 -1.76
N ASP A 320 -12.54 10.32 -1.03
CA ASP A 320 -13.96 9.90 -0.95
C ASP A 320 -14.77 10.37 -2.17
N HIS A 321 -14.23 11.35 -2.93
CA HIS A 321 -14.87 11.91 -4.12
C HIS A 321 -14.19 11.51 -5.42
N PHE A 322 -12.87 11.26 -5.37
CA PHE A 322 -12.08 10.86 -6.52
C PHE A 322 -11.16 9.68 -6.18
N PRO A 323 -11.09 8.63 -7.03
CA PRO A 323 -10.18 7.51 -6.81
C PRO A 323 -8.74 7.93 -7.15
N VAL A 324 -8.11 8.63 -6.20
CA VAL A 324 -6.72 9.09 -6.31
C VAL A 324 -5.80 8.06 -5.64
N PRO A 325 -4.78 7.53 -6.33
CA PRO A 325 -3.79 6.65 -5.72
C PRO A 325 -3.08 7.34 -4.55
N GLY A 326 -2.77 6.56 -3.51
CA GLY A 326 -2.04 7.05 -2.35
C GLY A 326 -0.54 7.23 -2.58
N PRO A 327 0.23 7.50 -1.51
CA PRO A 327 1.68 7.52 -1.55
C PRO A 327 2.27 6.26 -2.19
N ALA A 328 3.30 6.43 -3.02
CA ALA A 328 3.99 5.38 -3.75
C ALA A 328 5.48 5.40 -3.45
N PHE A 329 6.11 4.24 -3.49
CA PHE A 329 7.56 4.16 -3.65
C PHE A 329 7.90 4.54 -5.09
N VAL A 330 8.90 5.39 -5.27
CA VAL A 330 9.39 5.87 -6.56
C VAL A 330 10.89 5.66 -6.62
N VAL A 331 11.37 5.23 -7.79
CA VAL A 331 12.79 4.95 -8.05
C VAL A 331 13.20 5.63 -9.36
N ARG A 332 14.51 5.77 -9.60
CA ARG A 332 15.01 6.09 -10.95
C ARG A 332 14.82 4.90 -11.87
N ARG A 333 14.62 5.15 -13.17
CA ARG A 333 14.61 4.09 -14.18
C ARG A 333 15.89 3.27 -14.20
N GLU A 334 17.02 3.91 -13.95
CA GLU A 334 18.32 3.24 -13.79
C GLU A 334 18.31 2.27 -12.61
N THR A 335 17.83 2.69 -11.43
CA THR A 335 17.74 1.82 -10.25
C THR A 335 16.86 0.61 -10.51
N LEU A 336 15.72 0.77 -11.19
CA LEU A 336 14.83 -0.35 -11.55
C LEU A 336 15.52 -1.36 -12.49
N ARG A 337 16.33 -0.89 -13.43
CA ARG A 337 17.06 -1.73 -14.37
C ARG A 337 18.25 -2.45 -13.73
N ASP A 338 19.03 -1.72 -12.95
CA ASP A 338 20.37 -2.13 -12.57
C ASP A 338 20.42 -2.74 -11.16
N ARG A 339 19.38 -2.52 -10.34
CA ARG A 339 19.29 -3.03 -8.96
C ARG A 339 17.98 -3.81 -8.66
N PRO A 340 17.46 -4.67 -9.55
CA PRO A 340 16.19 -5.36 -9.34
C PRO A 340 16.20 -6.27 -8.10
N HIS A 341 17.33 -6.90 -7.77
CA HIS A 341 17.46 -7.73 -6.56
C HIS A 341 17.33 -6.91 -5.26
N ALA A 342 17.93 -5.72 -5.21
CA ALA A 342 17.82 -4.82 -4.06
C ALA A 342 16.39 -4.33 -3.87
N LEU A 343 15.72 -3.95 -4.97
CA LEU A 343 14.32 -3.51 -4.94
C LEU A 343 13.37 -4.64 -4.54
N ARG A 344 13.62 -5.88 -4.99
CA ARG A 344 12.84 -7.05 -4.53
C ARG A 344 13.01 -7.28 -3.05
N GLY A 345 14.24 -7.30 -2.54
CA GLY A 345 14.47 -7.49 -1.10
C GLY A 345 13.87 -6.37 -0.24
N PHE A 346 13.93 -5.12 -0.72
CA PHE A 346 13.24 -3.98 -0.11
C PHE A 346 11.72 -4.20 -0.06
N LEU A 347 11.08 -4.51 -1.20
CA LEU A 347 9.63 -4.75 -1.27
C LEU A 347 9.20 -5.94 -0.39
N GLU A 348 10.01 -6.99 -0.34
CA GLU A 348 9.76 -8.17 0.49
C GLU A 348 9.82 -7.85 2.00
N GLY A 349 10.79 -7.06 2.43
CA GLY A 349 10.88 -6.58 3.81
C GLY A 349 9.76 -5.60 4.16
N ALA A 350 9.43 -4.68 3.25
CA ALA A 350 8.34 -3.72 3.41
C ALA A 350 6.97 -4.42 3.50
N MET A 351 6.74 -5.47 2.68
CA MET A 351 5.55 -6.33 2.81
C MET A 351 5.47 -7.00 4.19
N ALA A 352 6.60 -7.48 4.71
CA ALA A 352 6.62 -8.11 6.03
C ALA A 352 6.22 -7.13 7.13
N GLY A 353 6.75 -5.90 7.08
CA GLY A 353 6.40 -4.84 8.01
C GLY A 353 4.97 -4.33 7.85
N TRP A 354 4.45 -4.29 6.63
CA TRP A 354 3.03 -4.03 6.36
C TRP A 354 2.12 -5.06 7.01
N THR A 355 2.39 -6.36 6.82
CA THR A 355 1.66 -7.43 7.49
C THR A 355 1.78 -7.29 9.01
N ALA A 356 2.98 -7.05 9.53
CA ALA A 356 3.20 -6.89 10.97
C ALA A 356 2.37 -5.74 11.55
N ALA A 357 2.38 -4.57 10.89
CA ALA A 357 1.61 -3.41 11.29
C ALA A 357 0.09 -3.63 11.23
N ARG A 358 -0.42 -4.42 10.27
CA ARG A 358 -1.84 -4.79 10.22
C ARG A 358 -2.26 -5.73 11.35
N LEU A 359 -1.37 -6.63 11.75
CA LEU A 359 -1.64 -7.62 12.80
C LEU A 359 -1.43 -7.07 14.21
N ASP A 360 -0.47 -6.15 14.37
CA ASP A 360 -0.13 -5.50 15.64
C ASP A 360 0.37 -4.07 15.39
N PRO A 361 -0.55 -3.09 15.23
CA PRO A 361 -0.19 -1.69 15.03
C PRO A 361 0.65 -1.13 16.19
N ALA A 362 0.45 -1.61 17.42
CA ALA A 362 1.17 -1.14 18.58
C ALA A 362 2.65 -1.57 18.56
N ALA A 363 2.92 -2.82 18.19
CA ALA A 363 4.28 -3.30 18.00
C ALA A 363 5.00 -2.56 16.87
N ALA A 364 4.34 -2.37 15.72
CA ALA A 364 4.96 -1.64 14.61
C ALA A 364 5.29 -0.18 14.95
N VAL A 365 4.45 0.50 15.74
CA VAL A 365 4.76 1.85 16.24
C VAL A 365 5.90 1.85 17.24
N ALA A 366 6.06 0.79 18.04
CA ALA A 366 7.19 0.68 18.97
C ALA A 366 8.54 0.64 18.22
N ASP A 367 8.58 0.08 17.00
CA ASP A 367 9.79 0.03 16.16
C ASP A 367 10.25 1.40 15.64
N LEU A 368 9.37 2.42 15.66
CA LEU A 368 9.79 3.81 15.40
C LEU A 368 10.80 4.29 16.46
N GLY A 369 10.66 3.84 17.71
CA GLY A 369 11.47 4.29 18.84
C GLY A 369 11.37 5.80 19.06
N ASP A 370 12.49 6.44 19.38
CA ASP A 370 12.58 7.88 19.66
C ASP A 370 12.64 8.76 18.38
N ARG A 371 12.29 8.21 17.20
CA ARG A 371 12.34 8.92 15.91
C ARG A 371 11.11 9.78 15.64
N SER A 372 10.04 9.58 16.40
CA SER A 372 8.81 10.36 16.33
C SER A 372 8.78 11.36 17.48
N ASP A 373 8.40 12.60 17.19
CA ASP A 373 8.21 13.65 18.21
C ASP A 373 6.93 13.46 19.04
N GLU A 374 6.02 12.63 18.53
CA GLU A 374 4.71 12.35 19.11
C GLU A 374 4.68 11.07 19.95
N SER A 375 3.72 11.00 20.87
CA SER A 375 3.57 9.80 21.71
C SER A 375 3.17 8.56 20.89
N ALA A 376 3.63 7.38 21.34
CA ALA A 376 3.25 6.10 20.70
C ALA A 376 1.72 5.89 20.61
N ALA A 377 0.93 6.46 21.52
CA ALA A 377 -0.52 6.38 21.45
C ALA A 377 -1.11 7.20 20.29
N VAL A 378 -0.57 8.40 20.04
CA VAL A 378 -0.94 9.25 18.90
C VAL A 378 -0.52 8.59 17.60
N GLU A 379 0.71 8.10 17.53
CA GLU A 379 1.21 7.44 16.32
C GLU A 379 0.49 6.14 15.99
N ARG A 380 0.08 5.37 17.01
CA ARG A 380 -0.80 4.21 16.82
C ARG A 380 -2.17 4.63 16.28
N ARG A 381 -2.78 5.70 16.82
CA ARG A 381 -4.06 6.21 16.31
C ARG A 381 -3.93 6.62 14.84
N LYS A 382 -2.84 7.29 14.45
CA LYS A 382 -2.55 7.66 13.06
C LYS A 382 -2.42 6.42 12.17
N LEU A 383 -1.64 5.42 12.58
CA LEU A 383 -1.47 4.16 11.84
C LEU A 383 -2.78 3.38 11.68
N GLU A 384 -3.55 3.19 12.76
CA GLU A 384 -4.82 2.45 12.74
C GLU A 384 -5.81 3.10 11.77
N GLN A 385 -5.96 4.42 11.83
CA GLN A 385 -6.80 5.14 10.87
C GLN A 385 -6.24 5.07 9.44
N ALA A 386 -4.91 5.07 9.29
CA ALA A 386 -4.29 4.97 7.99
C ALA A 386 -4.60 3.62 7.31
N LEU A 387 -4.46 2.54 8.07
CA LEU A 387 -4.74 1.18 7.65
C LEU A 387 -6.22 0.99 7.34
N ASP A 388 -7.12 1.51 8.17
CA ASP A 388 -8.57 1.39 7.94
C ASP A 388 -9.02 2.13 6.68
N ARG A 389 -8.56 3.37 6.49
CA ARG A 389 -9.13 4.26 5.47
C ARG A 389 -8.40 4.23 4.13
N PHE A 390 -7.11 3.92 4.10
CA PHE A 390 -6.27 4.11 2.90
C PHE A 390 -5.49 2.88 2.43
N ALA A 391 -5.39 1.82 3.24
CA ALA A 391 -4.66 0.61 2.85
C ALA A 391 -5.40 -0.24 1.79
N GLY A 392 -6.73 -0.28 1.88
CA GLY A 392 -7.57 -1.19 1.09
C GLY A 392 -8.05 -0.61 -0.24
N SER A 393 -8.24 -1.50 -1.20
CA SER A 393 -8.98 -1.29 -2.45
C SER A 393 -9.36 -2.64 -3.04
N ASP A 394 -10.37 -2.70 -3.90
CA ASP A 394 -10.70 -3.91 -4.68
C ASP A 394 -9.49 -4.45 -5.46
N ASP A 395 -8.57 -3.56 -5.85
CA ASP A 395 -7.36 -3.93 -6.56
C ASP A 395 -6.35 -4.64 -5.65
N VAL A 396 -6.15 -4.17 -4.41
CA VAL A 396 -5.29 -4.86 -3.44
C VAL A 396 -5.90 -6.18 -2.98
N GLU A 397 -7.22 -6.25 -2.81
CA GLU A 397 -7.88 -7.52 -2.45
C GLU A 397 -7.65 -8.62 -3.51
N LYS A 398 -7.52 -8.23 -4.78
CA LYS A 398 -7.30 -9.15 -5.91
C LYS A 398 -5.83 -9.40 -6.22
N ASN A 399 -4.96 -8.44 -5.93
CA ASN A 399 -3.58 -8.48 -6.43
C ASN A 399 -2.51 -8.41 -5.33
N GLY A 400 -2.87 -8.16 -4.08
CA GLY A 400 -1.93 -7.97 -2.98
C GLY A 400 -1.47 -6.52 -2.80
N TRP A 401 -0.74 -6.28 -1.72
CA TRP A 401 -0.21 -4.96 -1.34
C TRP A 401 0.75 -4.40 -2.40
N GLY A 402 0.89 -3.08 -2.50
CA GLY A 402 1.81 -2.49 -3.48
C GLY A 402 1.24 -2.39 -4.90
N TRP A 403 0.14 -3.09 -5.19
CA TRP A 403 -0.42 -3.13 -6.53
C TRP A 403 -0.79 -1.74 -7.06
N HIS A 404 -0.57 -1.57 -8.37
CA HIS A 404 -0.87 -0.38 -9.13
C HIS A 404 -0.96 -0.74 -10.63
N SER A 405 -1.60 0.12 -11.42
CA SER A 405 -1.77 -0.12 -12.85
C SER A 405 -1.51 1.14 -13.68
N ALA A 406 -1.14 0.95 -14.95
CA ALA A 406 -0.97 2.07 -15.88
C ALA A 406 -2.25 2.90 -16.03
N GLU A 407 -3.42 2.26 -15.95
CA GLU A 407 -4.71 2.96 -15.99
C GLU A 407 -4.88 3.90 -14.78
N THR A 408 -4.52 3.44 -13.58
CA THR A 408 -4.59 4.25 -12.34
C THR A 408 -3.79 5.55 -12.50
N TRP A 409 -2.56 5.46 -12.99
CA TRP A 409 -1.70 6.63 -13.20
C TRP A 409 -2.18 7.53 -14.35
N GLN A 410 -2.62 6.95 -15.46
CA GLN A 410 -3.13 7.72 -16.60
C GLN A 410 -4.40 8.49 -16.25
N ARG A 411 -5.31 7.88 -15.48
CA ARG A 411 -6.54 8.52 -15.01
C ARG A 411 -6.22 9.76 -14.17
N LEU A 412 -5.32 9.63 -13.19
CA LEU A 412 -4.90 10.77 -12.37
C LEU A 412 -4.20 11.83 -13.21
N ARG A 413 -3.29 11.43 -14.13
CA ARG A 413 -2.59 12.36 -15.02
C ARG A 413 -3.54 13.21 -15.86
N ILE A 414 -4.57 12.59 -16.43
CA ILE A 414 -5.61 13.30 -17.21
C ILE A 414 -6.38 14.26 -16.31
N ALA A 415 -6.79 13.82 -15.12
CA ALA A 415 -7.53 14.65 -14.18
C ALA A 415 -6.73 15.87 -13.72
N LEU A 416 -5.44 15.70 -13.38
CA LEU A 416 -4.54 16.80 -13.01
C LEU A 416 -4.36 17.81 -14.15
N LYS A 417 -4.18 17.34 -15.39
CA LYS A 417 -4.10 18.23 -16.57
C LYS A 417 -5.38 19.04 -16.78
N GLN A 418 -6.55 18.43 -16.59
CA GLN A 418 -7.83 19.12 -16.74
C GLN A 418 -8.06 20.18 -15.66
N ALA A 419 -7.41 20.02 -14.50
CA ALA A 419 -7.53 20.92 -13.37
C ALA A 419 -6.39 21.98 -13.32
N ASP A 420 -5.55 22.07 -14.35
CA ASP A 420 -4.33 22.89 -14.37
C ASP A 420 -3.46 22.68 -13.11
N ALA A 421 -3.34 21.41 -12.70
CA ALA A 421 -2.64 20.94 -11.50
C ALA A 421 -1.48 19.98 -11.80
N LEU A 422 -1.07 19.89 -13.08
CA LEU A 422 0.08 19.11 -13.54
C LEU A 422 1.21 20.03 -14.00
#